data_AF-A0A1P8NKD2-F1
#
_entry.id   AF-A0A1P8NKD2-F1
#
_cell.length_a   1.000
_cell.length_b   1.000
_cell.length_c   1.000
_cell.angle_alpha   90.00
_cell.angle_beta   90.00
_cell.angle_gamma   90.00
#
_symmetry.space_group_name_H-M   'P 1'
#
loop_
_entity.id
_entity.type
_entity.pdbx_description
1 polymer ?
#
loop_
_entity_poly.entity_id
_entity_poly.type
_entity_poly.pdbx_seq_one_letter_code
_entity_poly.pdbx_strand_id
1 'polypeptide(L)'
;MVHDLIGIGIGPFGLGAAALADPLDDVDALFLDQAPGFRWHPGMMLEDATLQVPFLADLVTLADPTSPYSFLAFLKATGRLYPFYIRESFYPLRTEYEAYCRWVAEQLDCLRWRRRVIAVEHAAGPPGGPAATSAGSPADGEHFAVTAEVLDEDGEVIGHEIHRGRRLALGAGTRPSLPPALSGLAESSASPGTPADPTAGPVIHSAEYLEHRQQLLARGSITLVGSGQSAAEIYRDLLEDACARGTRLDWITRSPRFFPMEYTKLTLEMTSPEYTDHHRSLSEAQRDELGRSQRALHQGISGDLIDDIHEALYRLSQGGRELPTTLLSDVAVTSARRDPDTGEAVLGLRHGSLGTEREHRTGAVVAATGYRAAVPDFLAPLGDRIRLDRAGRLDVSREYTVDTAGRIHVLGTEIHTHGVTAPDLGFGPWRASVVLAAITGREPYPIERSIAFQTFGLPPQESTSTASR
;
A
#
# COMPACT_ATOMS: atom_id res chain seq x y z
N MET A 1 -21.83 24.42 2.08
CA MET A 1 -22.19 23.14 2.72
C MET A 1 -20.97 22.64 3.49
N VAL A 2 -21.16 21.94 4.60
CA VAL A 2 -20.08 21.34 5.39
C VAL A 2 -20.41 19.85 5.48
N HIS A 3 -19.54 19.00 4.94
CA HIS A 3 -19.69 17.55 4.97
C HIS A 3 -19.38 17.00 6.37
N ASP A 4 -19.94 15.84 6.72
CA ASP A 4 -19.57 15.13 7.95
C ASP A 4 -18.18 14.50 7.81
N LEU A 5 -17.84 14.00 6.62
CA LEU A 5 -16.55 13.38 6.32
C LEU A 5 -15.97 13.86 4.98
N ILE A 6 -14.68 14.23 4.97
CA ILE A 6 -13.90 14.34 3.74
C ILE A 6 -12.80 13.28 3.71
N GLY A 7 -12.87 12.37 2.75
CA GLY A 7 -11.78 11.44 2.45
C GLY A 7 -10.77 12.03 1.48
N ILE A 8 -9.48 11.82 1.73
CA ILE A 8 -8.38 12.26 0.86
C ILE A 8 -7.60 11.03 0.41
N GLY A 9 -7.71 10.69 -0.87
CA GLY A 9 -7.17 9.47 -1.48
C GLY A 9 -8.23 8.37 -1.63
N ILE A 10 -8.43 7.90 -2.85
CA ILE A 10 -9.40 6.88 -3.25
C ILE A 10 -8.65 5.63 -3.75
N GLY A 11 -7.70 5.16 -2.93
CA GLY A 11 -7.21 3.78 -3.01
C GLY A 11 -8.26 2.79 -2.47
N PRO A 12 -7.97 1.47 -2.44
CA PRO A 12 -8.94 0.46 -1.98
C PRO A 12 -9.55 0.77 -0.61
N PHE A 13 -8.77 1.24 0.37
CA PHE A 13 -9.29 1.58 1.69
C PHE A 13 -10.19 2.82 1.69
N GLY A 14 -9.85 3.85 0.91
CA GLY A 14 -10.68 5.05 0.76
C GLY A 14 -11.98 4.75 0.03
N LEU A 15 -11.92 3.95 -1.04
CA LEU A 15 -13.08 3.49 -1.79
C LEU A 15 -14.00 2.60 -0.95
N GLY A 16 -13.45 1.69 -0.14
CA GLY A 16 -14.25 0.86 0.77
C GLY A 16 -14.94 1.67 1.86
N ALA A 17 -14.24 2.66 2.43
CA ALA A 17 -14.86 3.61 3.36
C ALA A 17 -15.99 4.42 2.70
N ALA A 18 -15.82 4.84 1.45
CA ALA A 18 -16.87 5.53 0.68
C ALA A 18 -18.07 4.61 0.43
N ALA A 19 -17.85 3.37 -0.02
CA ALA A 19 -18.89 2.38 -0.27
C ALA A 19 -19.70 2.01 0.98
N LEU A 20 -19.05 1.95 2.15
CA LEU A 20 -19.71 1.71 3.44
C LEU A 20 -20.37 2.97 4.02
N ALA A 21 -19.96 4.18 3.62
CA ALA A 21 -20.64 5.41 4.02
C ALA A 21 -21.90 5.68 3.18
N ASP A 22 -21.90 5.29 1.91
CA ASP A 22 -22.94 5.57 0.92
C ASP A 22 -24.38 5.22 1.35
N PRO A 23 -24.68 4.04 1.93
CA PRO A 23 -26.05 3.72 2.36
C PRO A 23 -26.48 4.38 3.69
N LEU A 24 -25.63 5.19 4.31
CA LEU A 24 -25.91 5.84 5.60
C LEU A 24 -26.53 7.23 5.38
N ASP A 25 -27.86 7.32 5.51
CA ASP A 25 -28.61 8.58 5.35
C ASP A 25 -28.18 9.70 6.31
N ASP A 26 -27.48 9.36 7.41
CA ASP A 26 -26.98 10.27 8.44
C ASP A 26 -25.49 10.63 8.27
N VAL A 27 -24.88 10.33 7.12
CA VAL A 27 -23.47 10.67 6.82
C VAL A 27 -23.35 11.36 5.45
N ASP A 28 -23.08 12.67 5.46
CA ASP A 28 -22.66 13.38 4.23
C ASP A 28 -21.14 13.24 4.03
N ALA A 29 -20.74 12.41 3.07
CA ALA A 29 -19.33 12.13 2.77
C ALA A 29 -18.91 12.64 1.39
N LEU A 30 -17.66 13.10 1.30
CA LEU A 30 -17.00 13.50 0.05
C LEU A 30 -15.60 12.90 0.00
N PHE A 31 -15.21 12.25 -1.08
CA PHE A 31 -13.86 11.71 -1.26
C PHE A 31 -13.17 12.35 -2.46
N LEU A 32 -11.90 12.75 -2.27
CA LEU A 32 -11.10 13.45 -3.27
C LEU A 32 -9.90 12.61 -3.68
N ASP A 33 -9.62 12.51 -4.97
CA ASP A 33 -8.37 11.92 -5.48
C ASP A 33 -7.85 12.71 -6.69
N GLN A 34 -6.52 12.80 -6.81
CA GLN A 34 -5.84 13.49 -7.91
C GLN A 34 -5.87 12.69 -9.22
N ALA A 35 -6.03 11.37 -9.16
CA ALA A 35 -6.12 10.52 -10.33
C ALA A 35 -7.40 10.82 -11.14
N PRO A 36 -7.40 10.53 -12.45
CA PRO A 36 -8.58 10.71 -13.31
C PRO A 36 -9.69 9.68 -13.04
N GLY A 37 -9.40 8.63 -12.30
CA GLY A 37 -10.30 7.52 -11.99
C GLY A 37 -9.57 6.46 -11.17
N PHE A 38 -10.29 5.42 -10.74
CA PHE A 38 -9.68 4.34 -9.97
C PHE A 38 -8.62 3.59 -10.81
N ARG A 39 -7.40 3.49 -10.25
CA ARG A 39 -6.27 2.73 -10.78
C ARG A 39 -5.44 2.22 -9.60
N TRP A 40 -5.22 0.91 -9.54
CA TRP A 40 -4.48 0.30 -8.45
C TRP A 40 -3.25 -0.46 -8.95
N HIS A 41 -2.06 0.11 -8.72
CA HIS A 41 -0.76 -0.42 -9.14
C HIS A 41 -0.67 -0.85 -10.63
N PRO A 42 -0.97 0.05 -11.60
CA PRO A 42 -1.07 -0.31 -13.02
C PRO A 42 0.22 -0.92 -13.60
N GLY A 43 1.42 -0.47 -13.18
CA GLY A 43 2.67 -1.02 -13.71
C GLY A 43 3.03 -2.44 -13.22
N MET A 44 2.25 -3.00 -12.29
CA MET A 44 2.38 -4.38 -11.78
C MET A 44 1.16 -5.25 -12.09
N MET A 45 0.34 -4.83 -13.06
CA MET A 45 -0.88 -5.52 -13.47
C MET A 45 -0.58 -6.64 -14.48
N LEU A 46 0.27 -7.60 -14.10
CA LEU A 46 0.53 -8.80 -14.90
C LEU A 46 -0.77 -9.60 -15.09
N GLU A 47 -0.95 -10.21 -16.27
CA GLU A 47 -2.20 -10.87 -16.67
C GLU A 47 -2.64 -11.97 -15.68
N ASP A 48 -1.68 -12.79 -15.24
CA ASP A 48 -1.92 -13.93 -14.35
C ASP A 48 -1.72 -13.62 -12.86
N ALA A 49 -1.38 -12.36 -12.50
CA ALA A 49 -1.15 -12.02 -11.10
C ALA A 49 -2.46 -12.03 -10.30
N THR A 50 -2.45 -12.74 -9.17
CA THR A 50 -3.57 -12.77 -8.23
C THR A 50 -3.36 -11.82 -7.06
N LEU A 51 -4.45 -11.52 -6.35
CA LEU A 51 -4.36 -11.08 -4.97
C LEU A 51 -3.77 -12.19 -4.09
N GLN A 52 -3.18 -11.78 -2.96
CA GLN A 52 -2.71 -12.69 -1.92
C GLN A 52 -3.72 -12.84 -0.76
N VAL A 53 -4.92 -12.26 -0.93
CA VAL A 53 -6.02 -12.33 0.01
C VAL A 53 -7.25 -12.95 -0.66
N PRO A 54 -8.13 -13.64 0.09
CA PRO A 54 -9.37 -14.19 -0.45
C PRO A 54 -10.30 -13.09 -0.97
N PHE A 55 -11.19 -13.42 -1.90
CA PHE A 55 -12.18 -12.47 -2.44
C PHE A 55 -13.14 -11.89 -1.39
N LEU A 56 -13.25 -12.52 -0.21
CA LEU A 56 -14.00 -11.97 0.94
C LEU A 56 -13.37 -10.67 1.46
N ALA A 57 -12.05 -10.51 1.29
CA ALA A 57 -11.32 -9.26 1.54
C ALA A 57 -11.54 -8.26 0.39
N ASP A 58 -12.81 -8.06 0.02
CA ASP A 58 -13.22 -7.00 -0.88
C ASP A 58 -13.45 -5.69 -0.10
N LEU A 59 -14.17 -4.74 -0.71
CA LEU A 59 -14.36 -3.40 -0.15
C LEU A 59 -15.36 -3.37 1.02
N VAL A 60 -16.25 -4.36 1.14
CA VAL A 60 -17.46 -4.24 1.98
C VAL A 60 -17.86 -5.53 2.70
N THR A 61 -17.59 -6.72 2.16
CA THR A 61 -18.17 -8.00 2.58
C THR A 61 -17.88 -8.33 4.05
N LEU A 62 -16.70 -7.99 4.56
CA LEU A 62 -16.34 -8.24 5.96
C LEU A 62 -16.96 -7.24 6.96
N ALA A 63 -17.67 -6.22 6.48
CA ALA A 63 -18.50 -5.32 7.29
C ALA A 63 -20.00 -5.58 7.06
N ASP A 64 -20.40 -5.79 5.80
CA ASP A 64 -21.76 -6.11 5.40
C ASP A 64 -21.76 -7.01 4.14
N PRO A 65 -21.95 -8.33 4.30
CA PRO A 65 -22.06 -9.26 3.17
C PRO A 65 -23.27 -9.01 2.25
N THR A 66 -24.24 -8.21 2.67
CA THR A 66 -25.44 -7.89 1.89
C THR A 66 -25.26 -6.68 0.97
N SER A 67 -24.16 -5.95 1.12
CA SER A 67 -23.87 -4.75 0.36
C SER A 67 -23.93 -5.01 -1.17
N PRO A 68 -24.58 -4.13 -1.94
CA PRO A 68 -24.59 -4.23 -3.40
C PRO A 68 -23.20 -4.02 -4.00
N TYR A 69 -22.26 -3.47 -3.23
CA TYR A 69 -20.88 -3.23 -3.64
C TYR A 69 -19.96 -4.42 -3.41
N SER A 70 -20.46 -5.62 -3.05
CA SER A 70 -19.60 -6.81 -2.85
C SER A 70 -19.00 -7.33 -4.17
N PHE A 71 -17.86 -8.01 -4.07
CA PHE A 71 -17.19 -8.63 -5.21
C PHE A 71 -18.09 -9.68 -5.90
N LEU A 72 -18.89 -10.41 -5.12
CA LEU A 72 -19.87 -11.36 -5.67
C LEU A 72 -21.01 -10.65 -6.43
N ALA A 73 -21.49 -9.50 -5.93
CA ALA A 73 -22.47 -8.69 -6.65
C ALA A 73 -21.90 -8.17 -7.98
N PHE A 74 -20.65 -7.71 -8.00
CA PHE A 74 -19.93 -7.37 -9.23
C PHE A 74 -19.83 -8.53 -10.21
N LEU A 75 -19.40 -9.72 -9.75
CA LEU A 75 -19.33 -10.90 -10.60
C LEU A 75 -20.71 -11.29 -11.16
N LYS A 76 -21.77 -11.11 -10.37
CA LYS A 76 -23.14 -11.35 -10.83
C LYS A 76 -23.55 -10.34 -11.90
N ALA A 77 -23.31 -9.05 -11.67
CA ALA A 77 -23.66 -7.96 -12.56
C ALA A 77 -22.94 -8.05 -13.91
N THR A 78 -21.70 -8.56 -13.91
CA THR A 78 -20.85 -8.71 -15.10
C THR A 78 -20.97 -10.08 -15.78
N GLY A 79 -21.86 -10.96 -15.30
CA GLY A 79 -22.06 -12.30 -15.87
C GLY A 79 -20.91 -13.29 -15.63
N ARG A 80 -19.98 -12.96 -14.73
CA ARG A 80 -18.78 -13.77 -14.42
C ARG A 80 -18.92 -14.68 -13.20
N LEU A 81 -20.02 -14.59 -12.44
CA LEU A 81 -20.21 -15.35 -11.20
C LEU A 81 -20.10 -16.89 -11.39
N TYR A 82 -20.78 -17.46 -12.40
CA TYR A 82 -20.70 -18.92 -12.64
C TYR A 82 -19.32 -19.38 -13.11
N PRO A 83 -18.64 -18.68 -14.05
CA PRO A 83 -17.24 -18.95 -14.35
C PRO A 83 -16.33 -18.87 -13.12
N PHE A 84 -16.51 -17.87 -12.25
CA PHE A 84 -15.73 -17.74 -11.02
C PHE A 84 -16.03 -18.87 -10.02
N TYR A 85 -17.29 -19.30 -9.90
CA TYR A 85 -17.68 -20.46 -9.12
C TYR A 85 -16.98 -21.74 -9.60
N ILE A 86 -16.96 -21.98 -10.92
CA ILE A 86 -16.27 -23.14 -11.51
C ILE A 86 -14.75 -23.04 -11.34
N ARG A 87 -14.18 -21.83 -11.37
CA ARG A 87 -12.75 -21.60 -11.15
C ARG A 87 -12.28 -22.10 -9.78
N GLU A 88 -13.18 -22.15 -8.79
CA GLU A 88 -12.93 -22.70 -7.44
C GLU A 88 -11.63 -22.18 -6.79
N SER A 89 -11.35 -20.89 -6.97
CA SER A 89 -10.17 -20.24 -6.42
C SER A 89 -10.57 -19.03 -5.60
N PHE A 90 -10.09 -18.98 -4.37
CA PHE A 90 -10.36 -17.88 -3.43
C PHE A 90 -9.67 -16.58 -3.83
N TYR A 91 -8.65 -16.63 -4.69
CA TYR A 91 -7.78 -15.49 -5.00
C TYR A 91 -8.16 -14.88 -6.36
N PRO A 92 -8.80 -13.69 -6.40
CA PRO A 92 -9.11 -13.00 -7.64
C PRO A 92 -7.84 -12.63 -8.42
N LEU A 93 -7.96 -12.49 -9.72
CA LEU A 93 -6.95 -11.81 -10.53
C LEU A 93 -6.88 -10.33 -10.11
N ARG A 94 -5.68 -9.73 -10.10
CA ARG A 94 -5.53 -8.29 -9.81
C ARG A 94 -6.30 -7.43 -10.80
N THR A 95 -6.31 -7.82 -12.08
CA THR A 95 -7.08 -7.18 -13.15
C THR A 95 -8.58 -7.25 -12.89
N GLU A 96 -9.08 -8.37 -12.38
CA GLU A 96 -10.50 -8.55 -12.02
C GLU A 96 -10.87 -7.74 -10.77
N TYR A 97 -9.98 -7.68 -9.76
CA TYR A 97 -10.18 -6.85 -8.58
C TYR A 97 -10.14 -5.35 -8.89
N GLU A 98 -9.24 -4.91 -9.79
CA GLU A 98 -9.21 -3.53 -10.25
C GLU A 98 -10.48 -3.15 -11.02
N ALA A 99 -10.98 -4.04 -11.88
CA ALA A 99 -12.24 -3.85 -12.59
C ALA A 99 -13.43 -3.78 -11.62
N TYR A 100 -13.42 -4.60 -10.57
CA TYR A 100 -14.38 -4.55 -9.47
C TYR A 100 -14.38 -3.20 -8.76
N CYS A 101 -13.21 -2.72 -8.33
CA CYS A 101 -13.10 -1.42 -7.66
C CYS A 101 -13.55 -0.27 -8.58
N ARG A 102 -13.22 -0.34 -9.87
CA ARG A 102 -13.72 0.64 -10.85
C ARG A 102 -15.25 0.59 -10.97
N TRP A 103 -15.84 -0.61 -11.03
CA TRP A 103 -17.29 -0.79 -11.08
C TRP A 103 -17.98 -0.22 -9.84
N VAL A 104 -17.40 -0.36 -8.65
CA VAL A 104 -17.93 0.31 -7.44
C VAL A 104 -17.77 1.83 -7.54
N ALA A 105 -16.60 2.32 -7.95
CA ALA A 105 -16.33 3.75 -8.06
C ALA A 105 -17.26 4.47 -9.06
N GLU A 106 -17.70 3.80 -10.11
CA GLU A 106 -18.65 4.34 -11.11
C GLU A 106 -20.07 4.53 -10.57
N GLN A 107 -20.40 3.93 -9.43
CA GLN A 107 -21.73 3.99 -8.80
C GLN A 107 -21.83 5.01 -7.65
N LEU A 108 -20.69 5.50 -7.14
CA LEU A 108 -20.64 6.35 -5.95
C LEU A 108 -20.60 7.84 -6.31
N ASP A 109 -21.66 8.56 -5.96
CA ASP A 109 -21.80 10.01 -6.21
C ASP A 109 -20.90 10.87 -5.30
N CYS A 110 -20.37 10.31 -4.22
CA CYS A 110 -19.52 10.99 -3.24
C CYS A 110 -18.06 11.16 -3.70
N LEU A 111 -17.66 10.59 -4.84
CA LEU A 111 -16.28 10.62 -5.33
C LEU A 111 -16.00 11.82 -6.24
N ARG A 112 -14.84 12.46 -6.08
CA ARG A 112 -14.34 13.52 -6.97
C ARG A 112 -12.91 13.23 -7.38
N TRP A 113 -12.77 12.82 -8.64
CA TRP A 113 -11.50 12.60 -9.33
C TRP A 113 -10.89 13.91 -9.82
N ARG A 114 -9.60 13.89 -10.17
CA ARG A 114 -8.83 15.07 -10.61
C ARG A 114 -8.81 16.22 -9.59
N ARG A 115 -8.86 15.90 -8.29
CA ARG A 115 -8.74 16.85 -7.17
C ARG A 115 -7.46 16.56 -6.39
N ARG A 116 -6.41 17.34 -6.64
CA ARG A 116 -5.15 17.25 -5.88
C ARG A 116 -5.24 18.12 -4.63
N VAL A 117 -5.39 17.50 -3.47
CA VAL A 117 -5.40 18.21 -2.19
C VAL A 117 -4.01 18.77 -1.88
N ILE A 118 -3.93 20.07 -1.64
CA ILE A 118 -2.68 20.79 -1.39
C ILE A 118 -2.58 21.38 0.02
N ALA A 119 -3.70 21.61 0.70
CA ALA A 119 -3.71 22.12 2.06
C ALA A 119 -4.97 21.72 2.83
N VAL A 120 -4.78 21.47 4.13
CA VAL A 120 -5.85 21.27 5.11
C VAL A 120 -5.63 22.24 6.25
N GLU A 121 -6.61 23.09 6.52
CA GLU A 121 -6.56 24.10 7.58
C GLU A 121 -7.70 23.89 8.58
N HIS A 122 -7.45 24.18 9.86
CA HIS A 122 -8.51 24.23 10.86
C HIS A 122 -9.22 25.59 10.77
N ALA A 123 -10.54 25.57 10.61
CA ALA A 123 -11.37 26.76 10.53
C ALA A 123 -12.37 26.80 11.69
N ALA A 124 -12.43 27.94 12.37
CA ALA A 124 -13.41 28.26 13.40
C ALA A 124 -14.30 29.42 12.95
N GLY A 125 -15.62 29.26 13.05
CA GLY A 125 -16.63 30.26 12.72
C GLY A 125 -17.58 29.88 11.58
N PRO A 126 -18.68 30.64 11.38
CA PRO A 126 -19.64 30.38 10.31
C PRO A 126 -19.01 30.53 8.91
N PRO A 127 -19.57 29.87 7.87
CA PRO A 127 -19.01 29.92 6.52
C PRO A 127 -18.84 31.37 6.02
N GLY A 128 -17.59 31.80 5.79
CA GLY A 128 -17.27 33.13 5.24
C GLY A 128 -16.60 34.14 6.20
N GLY A 129 -16.25 33.75 7.43
CA GLY A 129 -15.44 34.58 8.33
C GLY A 129 -13.92 34.28 8.25
N PRO A 130 -13.04 35.22 8.63
CA PRO A 130 -11.60 34.95 8.73
C PRO A 130 -11.30 33.94 9.85
N ALA A 131 -10.26 33.12 9.66
CA ALA A 131 -9.86 32.05 10.58
C ALA A 131 -9.61 32.59 12.00
N ALA A 132 -10.39 32.12 12.98
CA ALA A 132 -10.24 32.53 14.38
C ALA A 132 -9.16 31.70 15.09
N THR A 133 -8.24 32.39 15.75
CA THR A 133 -7.24 31.83 16.67
C THR A 133 -7.76 31.84 18.11
N SER A 134 -8.05 30.69 18.71
CA SER A 134 -7.79 30.38 20.14
C SER A 134 -8.52 29.11 20.61
N ALA A 135 -7.91 28.46 21.61
CA ALA A 135 -8.32 27.19 22.18
C ALA A 135 -9.46 27.34 23.21
N GLY A 136 -10.55 26.59 22.98
CA GLY A 136 -11.66 26.35 23.89
C GLY A 136 -12.43 25.12 23.39
N SER A 137 -13.30 24.52 24.22
CA SER A 137 -14.15 23.37 23.81
C SER A 137 -14.83 23.62 22.45
N PRO A 138 -15.00 22.59 21.60
CA PRO A 138 -15.40 22.79 20.21
C PRO A 138 -16.75 23.50 20.17
N ALA A 139 -16.73 24.76 19.73
CA ALA A 139 -17.93 25.55 19.52
C ALA A 139 -18.66 25.03 18.27
N ASP A 140 -19.99 25.16 18.24
CA ASP A 140 -20.79 24.97 17.04
C ASP A 140 -20.14 25.72 15.85
N GLY A 141 -19.73 24.98 14.81
CA GLY A 141 -19.18 25.53 13.57
C GLY A 141 -17.71 25.22 13.25
N GLU A 142 -16.97 24.50 14.11
CA GLU A 142 -15.60 24.07 13.77
C GLU A 142 -15.58 23.04 12.62
N HIS A 143 -14.71 23.27 11.63
CA HIS A 143 -14.53 22.37 10.49
C HIS A 143 -13.09 22.47 9.95
N PHE A 144 -12.74 21.55 9.06
CA PHE A 144 -11.54 21.63 8.24
C PHE A 144 -11.89 22.28 6.90
N ALA A 145 -11.05 23.19 6.42
CA ALA A 145 -11.04 23.66 5.06
C ALA A 145 -10.00 22.85 4.26
N VAL A 146 -10.45 22.14 3.24
CA VAL A 146 -9.62 21.29 2.37
C VAL A 146 -9.51 21.96 1.01
N THR A 147 -8.33 22.48 0.69
CA THR A 147 -8.04 23.15 -0.58
C THR A 147 -7.51 22.12 -1.57
N ALA A 148 -8.18 22.00 -2.71
CA ALA A 148 -7.80 21.11 -3.81
C ALA A 148 -7.58 21.90 -5.11
N GLU A 149 -6.55 21.53 -5.84
CA GLU A 149 -6.38 21.89 -7.25
C GLU A 149 -7.25 21.00 -8.13
N VAL A 150 -7.96 21.61 -9.08
CA VAL A 150 -8.72 20.91 -10.12
C VAL A 150 -7.81 20.70 -11.31
N LEU A 151 -7.65 19.44 -11.72
CA LEU A 151 -6.80 19.05 -12.83
C LEU A 151 -7.62 18.81 -14.10
N ASP A 152 -7.08 19.19 -15.26
CA ASP A 152 -7.64 18.81 -16.56
C ASP A 152 -7.19 17.41 -16.99
N GLU A 153 -7.42 17.06 -18.26
CA GLU A 153 -7.07 15.75 -18.84
C GLU A 153 -5.57 15.45 -18.82
N ASP A 154 -4.74 16.48 -19.04
CA ASP A 154 -3.28 16.42 -19.11
C ASP A 154 -2.61 16.52 -17.73
N GLY A 155 -3.39 16.83 -16.68
CA GLY A 155 -2.92 16.97 -15.31
C GLY A 155 -2.52 18.39 -14.94
N GLU A 156 -2.84 19.37 -15.79
CA GLU A 156 -2.58 20.78 -15.56
C GLU A 156 -3.64 21.38 -14.64
N VAL A 157 -3.24 22.37 -13.84
CA VAL A 157 -4.14 23.02 -12.87
C VAL A 157 -5.02 24.04 -13.59
N ILE A 158 -6.34 23.78 -13.59
CA ILE A 158 -7.35 24.65 -14.22
C ILE A 158 -8.19 25.44 -13.22
N GLY A 159 -8.05 25.18 -11.93
CA GLY A 159 -8.78 25.88 -10.89
C GLY A 159 -8.50 25.36 -9.48
N HIS A 160 -9.17 25.96 -8.50
CA HIS A 160 -9.10 25.56 -7.10
C HIS A 160 -10.50 25.42 -6.53
N GLU A 161 -10.71 24.40 -5.71
CA GLU A 161 -11.91 24.14 -4.93
C GLU A 161 -11.57 24.15 -3.43
N ILE A 162 -12.50 24.62 -2.60
CA ILE A 162 -12.38 24.52 -1.13
C ILE A 162 -13.59 23.76 -0.61
N HIS A 163 -13.34 22.59 -0.05
CA HIS A 163 -14.33 21.75 0.61
C HIS A 163 -14.26 21.94 2.12
N ARG A 164 -15.40 21.80 2.80
CA ARG A 164 -15.50 21.94 4.25
C ARG A 164 -15.99 20.64 4.85
N GLY A 165 -15.29 20.12 5.84
CA GLY A 165 -15.60 18.82 6.44
C GLY A 165 -15.46 18.86 7.96
N ARG A 166 -16.35 18.19 8.69
CA ARG A 166 -16.22 18.03 10.13
C ARG A 166 -15.11 17.05 10.49
N ARG A 167 -14.87 16.03 9.67
CA ARG A 167 -13.85 15.01 9.91
C ARG A 167 -13.11 14.70 8.61
N LEU A 168 -11.91 14.14 8.74
CA LEU A 168 -11.07 13.72 7.63
C LEU A 168 -10.80 12.22 7.69
N ALA A 169 -10.74 11.55 6.55
CA ALA A 169 -10.20 10.21 6.41
C ALA A 169 -9.02 10.22 5.43
N LEU A 170 -7.82 9.93 5.93
CA LEU A 170 -6.58 9.97 5.17
C LEU A 170 -6.32 8.61 4.52
N GLY A 171 -6.62 8.50 3.22
CA GLY A 171 -6.38 7.34 2.37
C GLY A 171 -5.32 7.59 1.28
N ALA A 172 -4.42 8.56 1.49
CA ALA A 172 -3.43 9.01 0.51
C ALA A 172 -2.38 7.95 0.11
N GLY A 173 -2.42 6.76 0.72
CA GLY A 173 -1.62 5.60 0.33
C GLY A 173 -0.12 5.76 0.60
N THR A 174 0.68 5.08 -0.21
CA THR A 174 2.14 5.03 -0.10
C THR A 174 2.78 5.38 -1.44
N ARG A 175 4.02 5.86 -1.43
CA ARG A 175 4.76 6.23 -2.64
C ARG A 175 5.89 5.23 -2.93
N PRO A 176 6.20 4.95 -4.22
CA PRO A 176 7.39 4.19 -4.60
C PRO A 176 8.64 4.66 -3.85
N SER A 177 9.43 3.72 -3.31
CA SER A 177 10.62 4.05 -2.53
C SER A 177 11.85 3.44 -3.18
N LEU A 178 12.74 4.28 -3.71
CA LEU A 178 14.08 3.86 -4.12
C LEU A 178 15.06 3.92 -2.94
N PRO A 179 15.98 2.96 -2.79
CA PRO A 179 17.11 3.10 -1.89
C PRO A 179 17.97 4.32 -2.25
N PRO A 180 18.61 5.00 -1.29
CA PRO A 180 19.49 6.14 -1.57
C PRO A 180 20.54 5.84 -2.63
N ALA A 181 21.14 4.63 -2.60
CA ALA A 181 22.12 4.19 -3.59
C ALA A 181 21.58 4.19 -5.04
N LEU A 182 20.28 3.94 -5.26
CA LEU A 182 19.66 3.90 -6.58
C LEU A 182 18.98 5.23 -6.96
N SER A 183 18.62 6.07 -5.99
CA SER A 183 17.92 7.34 -6.23
C SER A 183 18.70 8.29 -7.14
N GLY A 184 19.96 8.58 -6.82
CA GLY A 184 20.80 9.44 -7.67
C GLY A 184 21.05 8.88 -9.07
N LEU A 185 21.04 7.55 -9.22
CA LEU A 185 21.15 6.90 -10.52
C LEU A 185 19.87 7.12 -11.36
N ALA A 186 18.68 6.96 -10.74
CA ALA A 186 17.41 7.22 -11.39
C ALA A 186 17.25 8.71 -11.77
N GLU A 187 17.58 9.64 -10.88
CA GLU A 187 17.50 11.10 -11.13
C GLU A 187 18.41 11.56 -12.27
N SER A 188 19.61 10.99 -12.39
CA SER A 188 20.52 11.27 -13.51
C SER A 188 19.94 10.85 -14.87
N SER A 189 18.97 9.94 -14.86
CA SER A 189 18.29 9.43 -16.05
C SER A 189 17.03 10.23 -16.41
N ALA A 190 16.46 10.94 -15.43
CA ALA A 190 15.15 11.58 -15.50
C ALA A 190 15.22 13.12 -15.53
N SER A 191 16.40 13.72 -15.45
CA SER A 191 16.55 15.19 -15.39
C SER A 191 15.97 15.88 -16.64
N PRO A 192 14.91 16.71 -16.49
CA PRO A 192 14.31 17.42 -17.61
C PRO A 192 15.30 18.42 -18.20
N GLY A 193 15.53 18.34 -19.51
CA GLY A 193 16.43 19.23 -20.26
C GLY A 193 17.81 18.65 -20.56
N THR A 194 18.19 17.50 -19.97
CA THR A 194 19.36 16.73 -20.40
C THR A 194 18.89 15.69 -21.42
N PRO A 195 19.46 15.63 -22.65
CA PRO A 195 19.12 14.57 -23.58
C PRO A 195 19.35 13.21 -22.91
N ALA A 196 18.33 12.34 -22.91
CA ALA A 196 18.49 10.99 -22.43
C ALA A 196 19.65 10.34 -23.22
N ASP A 197 20.71 9.95 -22.50
CA ASP A 197 21.83 9.26 -23.12
C ASP A 197 21.26 7.95 -23.75
N PRO A 198 21.28 7.81 -25.08
CA PRO A 198 20.69 6.65 -25.74
C PRO A 198 21.38 5.33 -25.32
N THR A 199 22.61 5.42 -24.82
CA THR A 199 23.38 4.28 -24.30
C THR A 199 22.93 3.87 -22.89
N ALA A 200 22.40 4.80 -22.10
CA ALA A 200 21.93 4.55 -20.74
C ALA A 200 20.64 3.72 -20.74
N GLY A 201 20.66 2.57 -20.06
CA GLY A 201 19.45 1.81 -19.81
C GLY A 201 18.63 2.31 -18.62
N PRO A 202 17.36 1.90 -18.55
CA PRO A 202 16.40 2.40 -17.57
C PRO A 202 16.73 1.91 -16.15
N VAL A 203 16.48 2.78 -15.18
CA VAL A 203 16.55 2.51 -13.74
C VAL A 203 15.21 2.89 -13.17
N ILE A 204 14.34 1.91 -12.98
CA ILE A 204 12.92 2.12 -12.69
C ILE A 204 12.53 1.53 -11.36
N HIS A 205 11.44 2.02 -10.78
CA HIS A 205 10.75 1.29 -9.73
C HIS A 205 9.82 0.23 -10.34
N SER A 206 9.53 -0.84 -9.59
CA SER A 206 8.53 -1.86 -9.99
C SER A 206 7.16 -1.28 -10.39
N ALA A 207 6.80 -0.10 -9.89
CA ALA A 207 5.57 0.62 -10.23
C ALA A 207 5.48 1.01 -11.72
N GLU A 208 6.60 1.02 -12.44
CA GLU A 208 6.72 1.44 -13.84
C GLU A 208 7.08 0.25 -14.76
N TYR A 209 7.06 -0.98 -14.21
CA TYR A 209 7.64 -2.16 -14.85
C TYR A 209 7.04 -2.46 -16.22
N LEU A 210 5.71 -2.57 -16.30
CA LEU A 210 5.03 -2.94 -17.56
C LEU A 210 5.30 -1.95 -18.71
N GLU A 211 5.40 -0.65 -18.40
CA GLU A 211 5.71 0.40 -19.38
C GLU A 211 7.12 0.25 -19.97
N HIS A 212 8.04 -0.29 -19.19
CA HIS A 212 9.46 -0.41 -19.54
C HIS A 212 9.88 -1.84 -19.92
N ARG A 213 8.99 -2.84 -19.83
CA ARG A 213 9.31 -4.28 -20.03
C ARG A 213 10.12 -4.54 -21.31
N GLN A 214 9.69 -3.99 -22.44
CA GLN A 214 10.38 -4.20 -23.72
C GLN A 214 11.75 -3.50 -23.76
N GLN A 215 11.87 -2.32 -23.14
CA GLN A 215 13.13 -1.60 -23.05
C GLN A 215 14.13 -2.36 -22.17
N LEU A 216 13.67 -2.94 -21.05
CA LEU A 216 14.48 -3.77 -20.16
C LEU A 216 15.08 -4.96 -20.91
N LEU A 217 14.24 -5.72 -21.63
CA LEU A 217 14.66 -6.90 -22.39
C LEU A 217 15.70 -6.59 -23.49
N ALA A 218 15.71 -5.36 -24.00
CA ALA A 218 16.63 -4.91 -25.05
C ALA A 218 18.03 -4.51 -24.57
N ARG A 219 18.29 -4.42 -23.25
CA ARG A 219 19.56 -3.90 -22.70
C ARG A 219 20.65 -4.94 -22.46
N GLY A 220 20.46 -6.18 -22.89
CA GLY A 220 21.46 -7.26 -22.78
C GLY A 220 21.73 -7.77 -21.36
N SER A 221 21.50 -6.94 -20.32
CA SER A 221 21.43 -7.38 -18.93
C SER A 221 20.46 -6.53 -18.10
N ILE A 222 19.80 -7.17 -17.13
CA ILE A 222 18.81 -6.60 -16.22
C ILE A 222 19.16 -7.06 -14.81
N THR A 223 19.22 -6.13 -13.86
CA THR A 223 19.33 -6.44 -12.43
C THR A 223 18.05 -6.04 -11.71
N LEU A 224 17.35 -7.03 -11.16
CA LEU A 224 16.22 -6.85 -10.28
C LEU A 224 16.71 -6.77 -8.82
N VAL A 225 16.31 -5.71 -8.11
CA VAL A 225 16.67 -5.48 -6.70
C VAL A 225 15.41 -5.50 -5.85
N GLY A 226 15.27 -6.47 -4.95
CA GLY A 226 14.10 -6.61 -4.08
C GLY A 226 13.86 -8.04 -3.63
N SER A 227 13.01 -8.23 -2.62
CA SER A 227 12.76 -9.57 -2.04
C SER A 227 11.30 -10.01 -2.00
N GLY A 228 10.37 -9.11 -2.26
CA GLY A 228 8.94 -9.35 -2.07
C GLY A 228 8.25 -9.86 -3.32
N GLN A 229 6.93 -10.00 -3.22
CA GLN A 229 6.06 -10.50 -4.30
C GLN A 229 6.31 -9.84 -5.65
N SER A 230 6.38 -8.50 -5.72
CA SER A 230 6.62 -7.79 -7.00
C SER A 230 7.96 -8.15 -7.65
N ALA A 231 9.00 -8.40 -6.85
CA ALA A 231 10.29 -8.84 -7.37
C ALA A 231 10.15 -10.23 -8.01
N ALA A 232 9.54 -11.17 -7.30
CA ALA A 232 9.32 -12.53 -7.80
C ALA A 232 8.49 -12.54 -9.10
N GLU A 233 7.42 -11.74 -9.14
CA GLU A 233 6.55 -11.61 -10.32
C GLU A 233 7.30 -11.06 -11.54
N ILE A 234 8.07 -9.99 -11.36
CA ILE A 234 8.89 -9.41 -12.43
C ILE A 234 9.95 -10.41 -12.90
N TYR A 235 10.63 -11.09 -11.96
CA TYR A 235 11.63 -12.09 -12.30
C TYR A 235 11.01 -13.21 -13.12
N ARG A 236 9.86 -13.73 -12.68
CA ARG A 236 9.16 -14.82 -13.36
C ARG A 236 8.69 -14.42 -14.76
N ASP A 237 8.14 -13.22 -14.91
CA ASP A 237 7.67 -12.68 -16.20
C ASP A 237 8.83 -12.46 -17.20
N LEU A 238 9.98 -11.97 -16.74
CA LEU A 238 11.14 -11.72 -17.60
C LEU A 238 11.90 -12.99 -17.99
N LEU A 239 11.89 -14.03 -17.15
CA LEU A 239 12.84 -15.14 -17.21
C LEU A 239 12.92 -15.84 -18.58
N GLU A 240 11.78 -16.19 -19.17
CA GLU A 240 11.73 -16.93 -20.44
C GLU A 240 12.15 -16.06 -21.63
N ASP A 241 11.65 -14.84 -21.69
CA ASP A 241 11.99 -13.88 -22.76
C ASP A 241 13.46 -13.47 -22.69
N ALA A 242 13.99 -13.26 -21.47
CA ALA A 242 15.40 -12.95 -21.26
C ALA A 242 16.28 -14.11 -21.73
N CYS A 243 15.94 -15.35 -21.35
CA CYS A 243 16.65 -16.55 -21.79
C CYS A 243 16.62 -16.73 -23.32
N ALA A 244 15.46 -16.49 -23.95
CA ALA A 244 15.31 -16.58 -25.41
C ALA A 244 16.15 -15.55 -26.16
N ARG A 245 16.36 -14.36 -25.57
CA ARG A 245 17.16 -13.26 -26.13
C ARG A 245 18.65 -13.34 -25.78
N GLY A 246 19.04 -14.20 -24.83
CA GLY A 246 20.38 -14.19 -24.25
C GLY A 246 20.64 -12.99 -23.33
N THR A 247 19.60 -12.29 -22.89
CA THR A 247 19.68 -11.18 -21.95
C THR A 247 19.95 -11.74 -20.55
N ARG A 248 20.98 -11.24 -19.86
CA ARG A 248 21.29 -11.66 -18.49
C ARG A 248 20.27 -11.10 -17.50
N LEU A 249 19.67 -11.93 -16.65
CA LEU A 249 18.69 -11.50 -15.64
C LEU A 249 19.18 -11.84 -14.24
N ASP A 250 19.64 -10.87 -13.46
CA ASP A 250 20.11 -11.10 -12.10
C ASP A 250 19.08 -10.63 -11.07
N TRP A 251 18.82 -11.42 -10.03
CA TRP A 251 17.94 -11.07 -8.92
C TRP A 251 18.73 -10.96 -7.62
N ILE A 252 18.80 -9.75 -7.07
CA ILE A 252 19.56 -9.41 -5.88
C ILE A 252 18.60 -9.03 -4.75
N THR A 253 18.79 -9.64 -3.59
CA THR A 253 18.02 -9.35 -2.39
C THR A 253 18.90 -9.23 -1.16
N ARG A 254 18.61 -8.21 -0.33
CA ARG A 254 19.23 -8.05 1.00
C ARG A 254 18.71 -9.09 2.00
N SER A 255 17.54 -9.66 1.73
CA SER A 255 16.94 -10.67 2.59
C SER A 255 17.80 -11.93 2.56
N PRO A 256 17.96 -12.63 3.69
CA PRO A 256 18.88 -13.77 3.78
C PRO A 256 18.46 -14.94 2.86
N ARG A 257 17.20 -14.97 2.43
CA ARG A 257 16.58 -15.98 1.56
C ARG A 257 15.48 -15.33 0.72
N PHE A 258 15.01 -16.04 -0.30
CA PHE A 258 13.71 -15.80 -0.94
C PHE A 258 12.66 -16.49 -0.07
N PHE A 259 11.95 -15.73 0.77
CA PHE A 259 11.09 -16.30 1.81
C PHE A 259 9.62 -16.26 1.39
N PRO A 260 8.85 -17.33 1.65
CA PRO A 260 7.42 -17.33 1.41
C PRO A 260 6.73 -16.36 2.37
N MET A 261 5.55 -15.89 1.96
CA MET A 261 4.61 -15.25 2.85
C MET A 261 4.07 -16.30 3.82
N GLU A 262 4.11 -16.00 5.11
CA GLU A 262 3.59 -16.89 6.12
C GLU A 262 2.05 -16.86 6.09
N TYR A 263 1.43 -18.01 5.81
CA TYR A 263 -0.01 -18.09 5.55
C TYR A 263 -0.69 -19.23 6.31
N THR A 264 -0.03 -19.76 7.33
CA THR A 264 -0.63 -20.76 8.23
C THR A 264 -1.71 -20.13 9.10
N LYS A 265 -2.79 -20.87 9.36
CA LYS A 265 -4.02 -20.35 9.99
C LYS A 265 -3.81 -19.73 11.38
N LEU A 266 -2.96 -20.32 12.23
CA LEU A 266 -2.63 -19.73 13.53
C LEU A 266 -1.87 -18.40 13.37
N THR A 267 -1.00 -18.29 12.38
CA THR A 267 -0.33 -17.01 12.11
C THR A 267 -1.30 -15.97 11.53
N LEU A 268 -2.25 -16.39 10.70
CA LEU A 268 -3.30 -15.50 10.17
C LEU A 268 -4.17 -14.89 11.28
N GLU A 269 -4.32 -15.52 12.44
CA GLU A 269 -4.99 -14.87 13.59
C GLU A 269 -4.27 -13.60 14.09
N MET A 270 -3.04 -13.33 13.66
CA MET A 270 -2.39 -12.04 13.91
C MET A 270 -3.01 -10.90 13.08
N THR A 271 -3.80 -11.20 12.05
CA THR A 271 -4.62 -10.22 11.33
C THR A 271 -5.96 -9.98 12.05
N SER A 272 -5.88 -9.63 13.34
CA SER A 272 -7.02 -9.51 14.24
C SER A 272 -7.00 -8.23 15.08
N PRO A 273 -8.16 -7.79 15.60
CA PRO A 273 -8.20 -6.70 16.56
C PRO A 273 -7.40 -7.00 17.82
N GLU A 274 -7.41 -8.24 18.32
CA GLU A 274 -6.66 -8.64 19.51
C GLU A 274 -5.15 -8.49 19.32
N TYR A 275 -4.62 -8.91 18.16
CA TYR A 275 -3.21 -8.72 17.88
C TYR A 275 -2.86 -7.24 17.70
N THR A 276 -3.73 -6.46 17.06
CA THR A 276 -3.58 -5.01 16.95
C THR A 276 -3.44 -4.39 18.34
N ASP A 277 -4.34 -4.72 19.27
CA ASP A 277 -4.32 -4.24 20.65
C ASP A 277 -3.04 -4.64 21.39
N HIS A 278 -2.62 -5.91 21.25
CA HIS A 278 -1.35 -6.37 21.79
C HIS A 278 -0.16 -5.59 21.22
N HIS A 279 -0.06 -5.47 19.89
CA HIS A 279 1.02 -4.75 19.21
C HIS A 279 1.10 -3.29 19.67
N ARG A 280 -0.04 -2.62 19.81
CA ARG A 280 -0.11 -1.23 20.28
C ARG A 280 0.34 -1.06 21.74
N SER A 281 0.17 -2.08 22.57
CA SER A 281 0.60 -2.06 23.98
C SER A 281 2.13 -2.07 24.14
N LEU A 282 2.86 -2.48 23.09
CA LEU A 282 4.32 -2.52 23.08
C LEU A 282 4.93 -1.13 22.95
N SER A 283 6.17 -0.98 23.43
CA SER A 283 6.94 0.25 23.20
C SER A 283 7.20 0.49 21.71
N GLU A 284 7.37 1.75 21.32
CA GLU A 284 7.71 2.13 19.93
C GLU A 284 8.93 1.35 19.39
N ALA A 285 9.98 1.19 20.20
CA ALA A 285 11.17 0.44 19.82
C ALA A 285 10.88 -1.05 19.56
N GLN A 286 9.99 -1.67 20.35
CA GLN A 286 9.57 -3.06 20.15
C GLN A 286 8.73 -3.20 18.88
N ARG A 287 7.79 -2.29 18.63
CA ARG A 287 6.99 -2.27 17.39
C ARG A 287 7.89 -2.12 16.15
N ASP A 288 8.90 -1.25 16.21
CA ASP A 288 9.86 -1.06 15.11
C ASP A 288 10.77 -2.29 14.89
N GLU A 289 11.14 -3.01 15.95
CA GLU A 289 11.84 -4.30 15.84
C GLU A 289 10.94 -5.39 15.24
N LEU A 290 9.69 -5.49 15.69
CA LEU A 290 8.71 -6.43 15.14
C LEU A 290 8.44 -6.16 13.66
N GLY A 291 8.23 -4.91 13.26
CA GLY A 291 8.05 -4.54 11.86
C GLY A 291 9.22 -4.94 10.96
N ARG A 292 10.45 -4.98 11.51
CA ARG A 292 11.64 -5.46 10.79
C ARG A 292 11.76 -6.98 10.73
N SER A 293 11.40 -7.69 11.81
CA SER A 293 11.55 -9.15 11.93
C SER A 293 10.36 -9.94 11.35
N GLN A 294 9.16 -9.36 11.34
CA GLN A 294 7.91 -9.98 10.87
C GLN A 294 7.58 -9.65 9.41
N ARG A 295 8.58 -9.30 8.59
CA ARG A 295 8.38 -9.00 7.16
C ARG A 295 7.71 -10.16 6.41
N ALA A 296 7.95 -11.41 6.82
CA ALA A 296 7.33 -12.58 6.21
C ALA A 296 5.79 -12.60 6.32
N LEU A 297 5.21 -11.85 7.27
CA LEU A 297 3.76 -11.80 7.46
C LEU A 297 3.03 -10.94 6.41
N HIS A 298 3.74 -10.06 5.68
CA HIS A 298 3.11 -9.13 4.73
C HIS A 298 3.98 -8.71 3.51
N GLN A 299 5.27 -9.06 3.48
CA GLN A 299 6.23 -8.76 2.39
C GLN A 299 6.83 -10.01 1.75
N GLY A 300 6.33 -11.20 2.09
CA GLY A 300 6.81 -12.46 1.53
C GLY A 300 6.29 -12.71 0.11
N ILE A 301 6.86 -13.70 -0.56
CA ILE A 301 6.44 -14.17 -1.89
C ILE A 301 5.39 -15.27 -1.70
N SER A 302 4.39 -15.38 -2.57
CA SER A 302 3.53 -16.57 -2.57
C SER A 302 4.37 -17.85 -2.65
N GLY A 303 4.05 -18.88 -1.85
CA GLY A 303 4.72 -20.18 -1.91
C GLY A 303 4.71 -20.76 -3.32
N ASP A 304 3.53 -20.76 -3.95
CA ASP A 304 3.34 -21.25 -5.32
C ASP A 304 4.25 -20.52 -6.32
N LEU A 305 4.43 -19.20 -6.19
CA LEU A 305 5.27 -18.44 -7.11
C LEU A 305 6.77 -18.73 -6.91
N ILE A 306 7.21 -19.02 -5.68
CA ILE A 306 8.58 -19.48 -5.44
C ILE A 306 8.82 -20.80 -6.19
N ASP A 307 7.88 -21.74 -6.05
CA ASP A 307 7.96 -23.04 -6.72
C ASP A 307 7.89 -22.89 -8.25
N ASP A 308 7.01 -22.05 -8.77
CA ASP A 308 6.89 -21.77 -10.21
C ASP A 308 8.17 -21.18 -10.81
N ILE A 309 8.88 -20.31 -10.08
CA ILE A 309 10.18 -19.77 -10.50
C ILE A 309 11.21 -20.90 -10.55
N HIS A 310 11.24 -21.77 -9.55
CA HIS A 310 12.14 -22.91 -9.53
C HIS A 310 11.87 -23.89 -10.68
N GLU A 311 10.60 -24.25 -10.91
CA GLU A 311 10.19 -25.12 -12.01
C GLU A 311 10.55 -24.52 -13.38
N ALA A 312 10.39 -23.20 -13.56
CA ALA A 312 10.81 -22.52 -14.79
C ALA A 312 12.33 -22.61 -15.01
N LEU A 313 13.14 -22.35 -13.97
CA LEU A 313 14.60 -22.48 -14.04
C LEU A 313 15.03 -23.92 -14.34
N TYR A 314 14.40 -24.91 -13.69
CA TYR A 314 14.67 -26.33 -13.93
C TYR A 314 14.35 -26.73 -15.38
N ARG A 315 13.20 -26.31 -15.90
CA ARG A 315 12.82 -26.56 -17.31
C ARG A 315 13.78 -25.91 -18.30
N LEU A 316 14.19 -24.65 -18.06
CA LEU A 316 15.06 -23.92 -18.99
C LEU A 316 16.49 -24.46 -19.02
N SER A 317 16.97 -25.03 -17.91
CA SER A 317 18.32 -25.62 -17.78
C SER A 317 18.43 -27.07 -18.30
N GLN A 318 17.33 -27.66 -18.80
CA GLN A 318 17.32 -29.01 -19.37
C GLN A 318 18.44 -29.21 -20.41
N GLY A 319 18.99 -30.42 -20.43
CA GLY A 319 20.11 -30.77 -21.31
C GLY A 319 21.46 -30.17 -20.87
N GLY A 320 21.55 -29.64 -19.65
CA GLY A 320 22.78 -29.04 -19.12
C GLY A 320 23.04 -27.61 -19.62
N ARG A 321 21.98 -26.92 -20.05
CA ARG A 321 22.08 -25.54 -20.56
C ARG A 321 22.37 -24.58 -19.41
N GLU A 322 23.45 -23.82 -19.53
CA GLU A 322 23.71 -22.68 -18.63
C GLU A 322 22.71 -21.56 -18.91
N LEU A 323 22.11 -21.02 -17.85
CA LEU A 323 21.18 -19.91 -17.92
C LEU A 323 21.93 -18.61 -17.62
N PRO A 324 21.66 -17.51 -18.37
CA PRO A 324 22.25 -16.21 -18.10
C PRO A 324 21.51 -15.54 -16.93
N THR A 325 21.54 -16.14 -15.74
CA THR A 325 20.85 -15.61 -14.55
C THR A 325 21.60 -15.94 -13.27
N THR A 326 21.59 -15.01 -12.32
CA THR A 326 22.12 -15.21 -10.98
C THR A 326 21.08 -14.78 -9.94
N LEU A 327 20.86 -15.60 -8.92
CA LEU A 327 20.05 -15.24 -7.76
C LEU A 327 20.97 -15.06 -6.55
N LEU A 328 20.99 -13.85 -5.97
CA LEU A 328 21.86 -13.50 -4.85
C LEU A 328 21.02 -13.08 -3.64
N SER A 329 21.11 -13.85 -2.56
CA SER A 329 20.53 -13.52 -1.26
C SER A 329 21.57 -12.96 -0.30
N ASP A 330 21.11 -12.27 0.75
CA ASP A 330 21.98 -11.62 1.74
C ASP A 330 22.96 -10.61 1.10
N VAL A 331 22.54 -9.94 0.02
CA VAL A 331 23.34 -8.96 -0.71
C VAL A 331 22.65 -7.60 -0.74
N ALA A 332 23.31 -6.58 -0.21
CA ALA A 332 22.84 -5.20 -0.27
C ALA A 332 23.51 -4.43 -1.40
N VAL A 333 22.74 -3.60 -2.12
CA VAL A 333 23.28 -2.56 -3.00
C VAL A 333 23.68 -1.37 -2.13
N THR A 334 24.98 -1.08 -2.06
CA THR A 334 25.57 -0.02 -1.20
C THR A 334 25.87 1.25 -1.96
N SER A 335 26.10 1.17 -3.27
CA SER A 335 26.32 2.31 -4.16
C SER A 335 25.84 1.99 -5.56
N ALA A 336 25.56 3.02 -6.36
CA ALA A 336 25.32 2.88 -7.78
C ALA A 336 25.85 4.11 -8.53
N ARG A 337 26.39 3.89 -9.72
CA ARG A 337 26.83 4.95 -10.64
C ARG A 337 26.58 4.54 -12.09
N ARG A 338 26.58 5.52 -12.99
CA ARG A 338 26.70 5.25 -14.44
C ARG A 338 28.17 5.17 -14.81
N ASP A 339 28.51 4.21 -15.65
CA ASP A 339 29.78 4.16 -16.34
C ASP A 339 29.72 5.16 -17.53
N PRO A 340 30.64 6.13 -17.62
CA PRO A 340 30.54 7.21 -18.61
C PRO A 340 30.87 6.75 -20.03
N ASP A 341 31.57 5.63 -20.21
CA ASP A 341 32.00 5.14 -21.52
C ASP A 341 30.96 4.20 -22.13
N THR A 342 30.28 3.42 -21.28
CA THR A 342 29.36 2.36 -21.70
C THR A 342 27.88 2.67 -21.44
N GLY A 343 27.58 3.62 -20.55
CA GLY A 343 26.22 3.93 -20.12
C GLY A 343 25.61 2.91 -19.12
N GLU A 344 26.33 1.83 -18.82
CA GLU A 344 25.90 0.77 -17.91
C GLU A 344 25.77 1.27 -16.45
N ALA A 345 24.84 0.67 -15.71
CA ALA A 345 24.78 0.84 -14.27
C ALA A 345 25.84 -0.04 -13.60
N VAL A 346 26.68 0.57 -12.76
CA VAL A 346 27.65 -0.14 -11.91
C VAL A 346 27.18 -0.08 -10.46
N LEU A 347 26.76 -1.23 -9.93
CA LEU A 347 26.27 -1.39 -8.57
C LEU A 347 27.39 -1.89 -7.65
N GLY A 348 27.60 -1.21 -6.53
CA GLY A 348 28.39 -1.75 -5.43
C GLY A 348 27.53 -2.72 -4.61
N LEU A 349 27.96 -3.97 -4.52
CA LEU A 349 27.29 -5.02 -3.77
C LEU A 349 28.10 -5.38 -2.52
N ARG A 350 27.42 -5.59 -1.39
CA ARG A 350 28.01 -6.14 -0.17
C ARG A 350 27.22 -7.35 0.30
N HIS A 351 27.89 -8.48 0.46
CA HIS A 351 27.30 -9.68 1.06
C HIS A 351 27.34 -9.58 2.58
N GLY A 352 26.19 -9.74 3.25
CA GLY A 352 26.04 -9.58 4.70
C GLY A 352 26.92 -10.53 5.51
N SER A 353 26.77 -11.83 5.26
CA SER A 353 27.46 -12.91 5.99
C SER A 353 28.94 -13.04 5.63
N LEU A 354 29.30 -12.88 4.35
CA LEU A 354 30.70 -12.97 3.92
C LEU A 354 31.50 -11.69 4.20
N GLY A 355 30.82 -10.54 4.36
CA GLY A 355 31.45 -9.23 4.48
C GLY A 355 32.23 -8.78 3.23
N THR A 356 32.06 -9.47 2.10
CA THR A 356 32.76 -9.17 0.85
C THR A 356 32.02 -8.14 0.02
N GLU A 357 32.77 -7.32 -0.72
CA GLU A 357 32.25 -6.30 -1.62
C GLU A 357 32.68 -6.58 -3.06
N ARG A 358 31.79 -6.33 -4.02
CA ARG A 358 32.06 -6.48 -5.46
C ARG A 358 31.29 -5.46 -6.27
N GLU A 359 31.82 -5.10 -7.43
CA GLU A 359 31.07 -4.37 -8.45
C GLU A 359 30.23 -5.34 -9.30
N HIS A 360 29.04 -4.89 -9.67
CA HIS A 360 28.12 -5.59 -10.56
C HIS A 360 27.65 -4.65 -11.66
N ARG A 361 27.95 -4.99 -12.91
CA ARG A 361 27.61 -4.17 -14.09
C ARG A 361 26.35 -4.69 -14.74
N THR A 362 25.43 -3.80 -15.12
CA THR A 362 24.17 -4.19 -15.74
C THR A 362 23.63 -3.11 -16.68
N GLY A 363 22.92 -3.52 -17.71
CA GLY A 363 22.33 -2.63 -18.70
C GLY A 363 21.09 -1.91 -18.18
N ALA A 364 20.33 -2.52 -17.27
CA ALA A 364 19.14 -1.91 -16.67
C ALA A 364 18.92 -2.37 -15.23
N VAL A 365 18.21 -1.56 -14.45
CA VAL A 365 17.88 -1.87 -13.04
C VAL A 365 16.39 -1.75 -12.81
N VAL A 366 15.80 -2.76 -12.17
CA VAL A 366 14.43 -2.74 -11.67
C VAL A 366 14.46 -2.78 -10.15
N ALA A 367 14.04 -1.71 -9.50
CA ALA A 367 13.92 -1.62 -8.06
C ALA A 367 12.51 -2.07 -7.61
N ALA A 368 12.40 -3.32 -7.20
CA ALA A 368 11.22 -3.87 -6.52
C ALA A 368 11.36 -3.70 -4.99
N THR A 369 11.62 -2.46 -4.57
CA THR A 369 12.01 -2.09 -3.19
C THR A 369 10.85 -1.61 -2.33
N GLY A 370 9.62 -1.71 -2.85
CA GLY A 370 8.38 -1.45 -2.13
C GLY A 370 8.06 0.04 -2.01
N TYR A 371 7.08 0.32 -1.16
CA TYR A 371 6.51 1.63 -1.00
C TYR A 371 6.68 2.13 0.43
N ARG A 372 6.63 3.46 0.62
CA ARG A 372 6.78 4.09 1.93
C ARG A 372 5.62 5.05 2.17
N ALA A 373 5.04 4.98 3.37
CA ALA A 373 4.13 6.00 3.88
C ALA A 373 4.93 7.26 4.28
N ALA A 374 4.39 8.42 3.98
CA ALA A 374 4.91 9.71 4.43
C ALA A 374 3.77 10.52 5.02
N VAL A 375 4.08 11.43 5.94
CA VAL A 375 3.11 12.44 6.38
C VAL A 375 2.79 13.32 5.18
N PRO A 376 1.52 13.40 4.74
CA PRO A 376 1.19 14.21 3.57
C PRO A 376 1.45 15.70 3.81
N ASP A 377 2.09 16.38 2.86
CA ASP A 377 2.47 17.79 2.98
C ASP A 377 1.27 18.72 3.20
N PHE A 378 0.09 18.34 2.69
CA PHE A 378 -1.14 19.10 2.88
C PHE A 378 -1.59 19.18 4.36
N LEU A 379 -1.04 18.36 5.26
CA LEU A 379 -1.30 18.44 6.70
C LEU A 379 -0.41 19.45 7.43
N ALA A 380 0.64 19.96 6.79
CA ALA A 380 1.57 20.90 7.41
C ALA A 380 0.89 22.12 8.07
N PRO A 381 -0.17 22.73 7.50
CA PRO A 381 -0.84 23.88 8.12
C PRO A 381 -1.53 23.54 9.46
N LEU A 382 -1.79 22.27 9.76
CA LEU A 382 -2.38 21.85 11.04
C LEU A 382 -1.38 21.83 12.19
N GLY A 383 -0.06 21.81 11.90
CA GLY A 383 1.02 21.87 12.89
C GLY A 383 0.84 20.86 14.04
N ASP A 384 0.96 21.35 15.27
CA ASP A 384 0.91 20.55 16.51
C ASP A 384 -0.44 19.85 16.76
N ARG A 385 -1.46 20.07 15.93
CA ARG A 385 -2.72 19.32 15.99
C ARG A 385 -2.56 17.88 15.50
N ILE A 386 -1.53 17.60 14.69
CA ILE A 386 -1.19 16.26 14.22
C ILE A 386 -0.21 15.63 15.20
N ARG A 387 -0.58 14.49 15.77
CA ARG A 387 0.31 13.68 16.61
C ARG A 387 1.32 12.96 15.74
N LEU A 388 2.59 13.17 16.06
CA LEU A 388 3.71 12.48 15.45
C LEU A 388 4.48 11.69 16.52
N ASP A 389 5.02 10.54 16.13
CA ASP A 389 5.93 9.77 16.96
C ASP A 389 7.36 10.35 16.93
N ARG A 390 8.30 9.69 17.62
CA ARG A 390 9.68 10.17 17.73
C ARG A 390 10.44 10.13 16.39
N ALA A 391 9.96 9.35 15.43
CA ALA A 391 10.51 9.24 14.09
C ALA A 391 9.83 10.18 13.08
N GLY A 392 8.89 11.03 13.53
CA GLY A 392 8.15 11.96 12.67
C GLY A 392 7.06 11.29 11.82
N ARG A 393 6.60 10.10 12.19
CA ARG A 393 5.47 9.40 11.54
C ARG A 393 4.17 9.72 12.27
N LEU A 394 3.04 9.54 11.62
CA LEU A 394 1.72 9.71 12.27
C LEU A 394 1.58 8.78 13.49
N ASP A 395 1.34 9.32 14.68
CA ASP A 395 1.06 8.54 15.90
C ASP A 395 -0.43 8.25 16.00
N VAL A 396 -0.84 7.15 15.35
CA VAL A 396 -2.24 6.77 15.15
C VAL A 396 -2.82 6.09 16.39
N SER A 397 -3.98 6.58 16.87
CA SER A 397 -4.76 6.02 17.99
C SER A 397 -5.42 4.67 17.64
N ARG A 398 -6.06 4.02 18.62
CA ARG A 398 -6.72 2.71 18.42
C ARG A 398 -7.95 2.82 17.53
N GLU A 399 -8.55 4.00 17.55
CA GLU A 399 -9.69 4.45 16.76
C GLU A 399 -9.24 5.08 15.43
N TYR A 400 -7.98 4.83 15.05
CA TYR A 400 -7.37 5.29 13.80
C TYR A 400 -7.24 6.81 13.67
N THR A 401 -7.17 7.56 14.77
CA THR A 401 -7.09 9.04 14.72
C THR A 401 -5.67 9.56 14.98
N VAL A 402 -5.33 10.72 14.41
CA VAL A 402 -4.02 11.38 14.61
C VAL A 402 -4.10 12.71 15.33
N ASP A 403 -5.30 13.19 15.68
CA ASP A 403 -5.50 14.41 16.45
C ASP A 403 -6.09 14.09 17.84
N THR A 404 -6.09 15.09 18.73
CA THR A 404 -6.66 14.95 20.09
C THR A 404 -8.19 15.03 20.11
N ALA A 405 -8.80 15.67 19.11
CA ALA A 405 -10.25 15.79 19.00
C ALA A 405 -10.91 14.57 18.34
N GLY A 406 -10.12 13.62 17.82
CA GLY A 406 -10.60 12.41 17.18
C GLY A 406 -11.34 12.67 15.87
N ARG A 407 -10.89 13.65 15.08
CA ARG A 407 -11.54 14.10 13.83
C ARG A 407 -10.72 13.79 12.58
N ILE A 408 -9.47 13.38 12.69
CA ILE A 408 -8.59 13.08 11.56
C ILE A 408 -8.22 11.59 11.60
N HIS A 409 -8.88 10.79 10.78
CA HIS A 409 -8.74 9.35 10.70
C HIS A 409 -7.70 8.94 9.65
N VAL A 410 -7.07 7.77 9.81
CA VAL A 410 -6.06 7.22 8.90
C VAL A 410 -6.51 5.85 8.38
N LEU A 411 -6.30 5.62 7.08
CA LEU A 411 -6.69 4.39 6.39
C LEU A 411 -5.48 3.74 5.69
N GLY A 412 -4.84 2.77 6.34
CA GLY A 412 -3.91 1.82 5.69
C GLY A 412 -2.46 2.23 5.58
N THR A 413 -2.01 3.19 6.38
CA THR A 413 -0.60 3.64 6.41
C THR A 413 0.06 3.48 7.78
N GLU A 414 -0.68 2.95 8.75
CA GLU A 414 -0.37 2.91 10.18
C GLU A 414 0.32 1.61 10.62
N ILE A 415 1.15 1.02 9.76
CA ILE A 415 1.82 -0.28 10.02
C ILE A 415 2.70 -0.25 11.27
N HIS A 416 3.36 0.87 11.58
CA HIS A 416 4.22 1.00 12.76
C HIS A 416 3.42 1.05 14.07
N THR A 417 2.13 1.35 14.02
CA THR A 417 1.27 1.36 15.22
C THR A 417 0.35 0.14 15.30
N HIS A 418 -0.18 -0.35 14.17
CA HIS A 418 -1.19 -1.42 14.11
C HIS A 418 -0.65 -2.75 13.58
N GLY A 419 0.61 -2.80 13.14
CA GLY A 419 1.23 -4.04 12.67
C GLY A 419 0.63 -4.53 11.36
N VAL A 420 0.52 -5.86 11.22
CA VAL A 420 0.18 -6.55 9.96
C VAL A 420 -1.22 -6.27 9.44
N THR A 421 -2.14 -5.79 10.29
CA THR A 421 -3.50 -5.43 9.88
C THR A 421 -3.55 -4.16 9.04
N ALA A 422 -2.56 -3.26 9.16
CA ALA A 422 -2.57 -1.96 8.49
C ALA A 422 -2.64 -2.08 6.95
N PRO A 423 -1.72 -2.81 6.27
CA PRO A 423 -1.75 -2.96 4.81
C PRO A 423 -2.73 -4.03 4.29
N ASP A 424 -3.37 -4.81 5.16
CA ASP A 424 -4.23 -5.92 4.74
C ASP A 424 -5.59 -5.43 4.24
N LEU A 425 -5.93 -5.80 3.00
CA LEU A 425 -7.25 -5.52 2.39
C LEU A 425 -8.38 -6.16 3.22
N GLY A 426 -8.15 -7.32 3.83
CA GLY A 426 -9.14 -8.00 4.67
C GLY A 426 -9.53 -7.20 5.91
N PHE A 427 -8.66 -6.29 6.36
CA PHE A 427 -8.95 -5.41 7.48
C PHE A 427 -9.50 -4.04 7.07
N GLY A 428 -9.65 -3.79 5.76
CA GLY A 428 -10.22 -2.55 5.22
C GLY A 428 -11.65 -2.29 5.69
N PRO A 429 -12.61 -3.21 5.45
CA PRO A 429 -14.00 -3.05 5.87
C PRO A 429 -14.14 -2.92 7.41
N TRP A 430 -13.36 -3.70 8.16
CA TRP A 430 -13.35 -3.62 9.63
C TRP A 430 -12.87 -2.25 10.11
N ARG A 431 -11.78 -1.72 9.53
CA ARG A 431 -11.27 -0.38 9.87
C ARG A 431 -12.25 0.72 9.51
N ALA A 432 -12.87 0.64 8.33
CA ALA A 432 -13.91 1.56 7.92
C ALA A 432 -15.10 1.55 8.89
N SER A 433 -15.49 0.37 9.39
CA SER A 433 -16.55 0.23 10.40
C SER A 433 -16.21 0.95 11.71
N VAL A 434 -14.96 0.83 12.21
CA VAL A 434 -14.49 1.58 13.39
C VAL A 434 -14.53 3.10 13.15
N VAL A 435 -14.08 3.55 11.97
CA VAL A 435 -14.07 4.97 11.62
C VAL A 435 -15.50 5.53 11.50
N LEU A 436 -16.39 4.83 10.80
CA LEU A 436 -17.79 5.24 10.67
C LEU A 436 -18.52 5.21 12.00
N ALA A 437 -18.16 4.30 12.91
CA ALA A 437 -18.71 4.30 14.25
C ALA A 437 -18.30 5.55 15.06
N ALA A 438 -17.03 5.96 14.93
CA ALA A 438 -16.54 7.20 15.55
C ALA A 438 -17.18 8.47 14.93
N ILE A 439 -17.51 8.43 13.64
CA ILE A 439 -18.16 9.54 12.94
C ILE A 439 -19.62 9.70 13.39
N THR A 440 -20.38 8.60 13.37
CA THR A 440 -21.84 8.58 13.63
C THR A 440 -22.20 8.53 15.11
N GLY A 441 -21.28 8.10 15.98
CA GLY A 441 -21.55 7.88 17.40
C GLY A 441 -22.37 6.61 17.70
N ARG A 442 -22.57 5.74 16.71
CA ARG A 442 -23.24 4.44 16.80
C ARG A 442 -22.43 3.39 16.05
N GLU A 443 -22.75 2.10 16.14
CA GLU A 443 -22.12 1.06 15.30
C GLU A 443 -23.01 0.80 14.07
N PRO A 444 -22.80 1.48 12.92
CA PRO A 444 -23.59 1.22 11.71
C PRO A 444 -23.35 -0.19 11.16
N TYR A 445 -22.13 -0.70 11.34
CA TYR A 445 -21.72 -2.07 11.05
C TYR A 445 -21.25 -2.72 12.35
N PRO A 446 -21.67 -3.95 12.69
CA PRO A 446 -21.15 -4.68 13.84
C PRO A 446 -19.62 -4.82 13.76
N ILE A 447 -18.91 -4.53 14.85
CA ILE A 447 -17.45 -4.63 14.90
C ILE A 447 -17.06 -5.83 15.75
N GLU A 448 -16.45 -6.85 15.13
CA GLU A 448 -15.87 -7.97 15.85
C GLU A 448 -14.72 -7.48 16.74
N ARG A 449 -14.82 -7.76 18.03
CA ARG A 449 -13.82 -7.41 19.04
C ARG A 449 -12.91 -8.57 19.39
N SER A 450 -13.36 -9.80 19.10
CA SER A 450 -12.56 -11.00 19.26
C SER A 450 -12.92 -12.04 18.20
N ILE A 451 -11.91 -12.51 17.49
CA ILE A 451 -12.00 -13.50 16.41
C ILE A 451 -10.92 -14.59 16.51
N ALA A 452 -9.84 -14.36 17.26
CA ALA A 452 -8.72 -15.29 17.36
C ALA A 452 -8.98 -16.35 18.44
N PHE A 453 -8.57 -17.59 18.20
CA PHE A 453 -8.50 -18.60 19.26
C PHE A 453 -7.31 -18.34 20.21
N GLN A 454 -6.26 -17.70 19.71
CA GLN A 454 -5.09 -17.32 20.51
C GLN A 454 -5.37 -16.13 21.43
N THR A 455 -4.69 -16.13 22.57
CA THR A 455 -4.52 -14.95 23.41
C THR A 455 -3.14 -14.35 23.15
N PHE A 456 -3.09 -13.10 22.71
CA PHE A 456 -1.83 -12.38 22.53
C PHE A 456 -1.44 -11.66 23.83
N GLY A 457 -0.23 -11.92 24.32
CA GLY A 457 0.21 -11.49 25.65
C GLY A 457 -0.10 -12.53 26.74
N LEU A 458 0.02 -12.13 28.00
CA LEU A 458 -0.32 -12.98 29.14
C LEU A 458 -1.74 -12.68 29.63
N PRO A 459 -2.55 -13.71 29.96
CA PRO A 459 -3.83 -13.49 30.63
C PRO A 459 -3.64 -12.70 31.94
N PRO A 460 -4.60 -11.84 32.33
CA PRO A 460 -4.56 -11.20 33.64
C PRO A 460 -4.55 -12.26 34.74
N GLN A 461 -3.76 -12.06 35.80
CA GLN A 461 -3.82 -12.92 36.98
C GLN A 461 -5.22 -12.85 37.57
N GLU A 462 -5.91 -13.99 37.67
CA GLU A 462 -7.18 -14.08 38.38
C GLU A 462 -6.95 -13.59 39.82
N SER A 463 -7.62 -12.50 40.20
CA SER A 463 -7.66 -12.09 41.60
C SER A 463 -8.37 -13.21 42.36
N THR A 464 -7.62 -14.02 43.10
CA THR A 464 -8.19 -14.97 44.05
C THR A 464 -8.99 -14.19 45.07
N SER A 465 -10.29 -14.04 44.81
CA SER A 465 -11.28 -13.68 45.81
C SER A 465 -11.24 -14.78 46.86
N THR A 466 -10.53 -14.51 47.96
CA THR A 466 -10.66 -15.26 49.20
C THR A 466 -12.12 -15.23 49.62
N ALA A 467 -12.85 -16.30 49.27
CA ALA A 467 -14.12 -16.61 49.88
C ALA A 467 -13.85 -16.84 51.38
N SER A 468 -14.07 -15.80 52.18
CA SER A 468 -14.10 -15.92 53.63
C SER A 468 -15.28 -16.83 53.98
N ARG A 469 -14.96 -18.03 54.49
CA ARG A 469 -15.91 -18.91 55.17
C ARG A 469 -16.10 -18.47 56.61
#